data_AF-A0A8T3Y658-F1
#
_entry.id   AF-A0A8T3Y658-F1
#
_cell.length_a   1.000
_cell.length_b   1.000
_cell.length_c   1.000
_cell.angle_alpha   90.00
_cell.angle_beta   90.00
_cell.angle_gamma   90.00
#
_symmetry.space_group_name_H-M   'P 1'
#
loop_
_entity.id
_entity.type
_entity.pdbx_description
1 polymer ?
#
loop_
_entity_poly.entity_id
_entity_poly.type
_entity_poly.pdbx_seq_one_letter_code
_entity_poly.pdbx_strand_id
1 'polypeptide(L)'
;MVDDCKSLDELWVQVRELNKRYFPDNSLAPIVGDGKTQKPKVMFVFINPTSRNISSDPSWQGPRFPFIGTKQVWRVFNKAGLFDDRLLAQINRQPTWSLVFTNHVLRFLRQNGLYFTNIVKWTGHDAALPDAEKVKLFLPILEKEIALVKPETIVTFGLIPFEKLTRQKIKLNDYYSEAMRTRRLKTYELKIGSQPAEVIPCYFPIGRGNPKRAVELLNLLKNR
;
A
#
# COMPACT_ATOMS: atom_id res chain seq x y z
N MET A 1 2.45 12.31 20.60
CA MET A 1 3.26 11.25 19.97
C MET A 1 2.40 10.46 19.00
N VAL A 2 2.98 9.63 18.11
CA VAL A 2 2.20 8.84 17.13
C VAL A 2 1.13 7.98 17.83
N ASP A 3 1.47 7.43 18.99
CA ASP A 3 0.59 6.59 19.81
C ASP A 3 -0.67 7.30 20.29
N ASP A 4 -0.64 8.63 20.43
CA ASP A 4 -1.77 9.42 20.91
C ASP A 4 -2.81 9.73 19.82
N CYS A 5 -2.47 9.51 18.54
CA CYS A 5 -3.38 9.81 17.44
C CYS A 5 -4.67 8.98 17.55
N LYS A 6 -5.83 9.62 17.51
CA LYS A 6 -7.15 8.97 17.59
C LYS A 6 -7.82 8.83 16.23
N SER A 7 -7.30 9.51 15.22
CA SER A 7 -7.82 9.51 13.86
C SER A 7 -6.70 9.42 12.82
N LEU A 8 -7.07 9.05 11.59
CA LEU A 8 -6.14 9.10 10.46
C LEU A 8 -5.70 10.54 10.14
N ASP A 9 -6.60 11.53 10.30
CA ASP A 9 -6.27 12.93 10.03
C ASP A 9 -5.17 13.44 10.97
N GLU A 10 -5.25 13.11 12.27
CA GLU A 10 -4.19 13.39 13.24
C GLU A 10 -2.88 12.68 12.87
N LEU A 11 -2.97 11.40 12.47
CA LEU A 11 -1.79 10.64 12.03
C LEU A 11 -1.14 11.27 10.79
N TRP A 12 -1.94 11.80 9.86
CA TRP A 12 -1.45 12.49 8.66
C TRP A 12 -0.83 13.85 8.95
N VAL A 13 -1.29 14.56 9.98
CA VAL A 13 -0.58 15.73 10.51
C VAL A 13 0.82 15.30 10.98
N GLN A 14 0.91 14.23 11.78
CA GLN A 14 2.21 13.72 12.26
C GLN A 14 3.14 13.31 11.11
N VAL A 15 2.62 12.67 10.05
CA VAL A 15 3.41 12.33 8.85
C VAL A 15 3.99 13.58 8.20
N ARG A 16 3.20 14.66 8.06
CA ARG A 16 3.68 15.92 7.47
C ARG A 16 4.77 16.55 8.32
N GLU A 17 4.59 16.62 9.63
CA GLU A 17 5.58 17.20 10.54
C GLU A 17 6.87 16.38 10.60
N LEU A 18 6.75 15.06 10.61
CA LEU A 18 7.91 14.15 10.53
C LEU A 18 8.67 14.34 9.21
N ASN A 19 7.97 14.46 8.08
CA ASN A 19 8.66 14.70 6.81
C ASN A 19 9.40 16.05 6.79
N LYS A 20 8.77 17.13 7.25
CA LYS A 20 9.43 18.45 7.35
C LYS A 20 10.66 18.41 8.26
N ARG A 21 10.57 17.71 9.39
CA ARG A 21 11.64 17.64 10.40
C ARG A 21 12.84 16.83 9.93
N TYR A 22 12.61 15.66 9.33
CA TYR A 22 13.67 14.71 9.00
C TYR A 22 14.14 14.78 7.54
N PHE A 23 13.34 15.37 6.65
CA PHE A 23 13.62 15.47 5.21
C PHE A 23 13.28 16.88 4.67
N PRO A 24 13.84 17.96 5.25
CA PRO A 24 13.50 19.33 4.87
C PRO A 24 13.82 19.65 3.41
N ASP A 25 14.82 18.99 2.82
CA ASP A 25 15.25 19.20 1.44
C ASP A 25 14.42 18.41 0.41
N ASN A 26 13.49 17.54 0.85
CA ASN A 26 12.64 16.81 -0.08
C ASN A 26 11.51 17.72 -0.60
N SER A 27 11.53 18.01 -1.89
CA SER A 27 10.50 18.82 -2.55
C SER A 27 9.20 18.06 -2.84
N LEU A 28 9.17 16.74 -2.61
CA LEU A 28 7.98 15.91 -2.83
C LEU A 28 7.15 15.77 -1.55
N ALA A 29 5.84 15.91 -1.70
CA ALA A 29 4.91 15.67 -0.61
C ALA A 29 4.83 14.17 -0.27
N PRO A 30 4.61 13.82 1.02
CA PRO A 30 4.43 12.44 1.43
C PRO A 30 3.13 11.84 0.89
N ILE A 31 3.13 10.53 0.63
CA ILE A 31 1.92 9.78 0.27
C ILE A 31 1.49 8.92 1.44
N VAL A 32 0.28 9.16 1.93
CA VAL A 32 -0.34 8.45 3.05
C VAL A 32 -1.18 7.27 2.55
N GLY A 33 -1.95 6.62 3.43
CA GLY A 33 -2.91 5.59 3.04
C GLY A 33 -4.32 6.13 2.84
N ASP A 34 -5.08 5.51 1.94
CA ASP A 34 -6.51 5.79 1.74
C ASP A 34 -7.20 4.57 1.10
N GLY A 35 -8.53 4.64 1.02
CA GLY A 35 -9.42 3.57 0.57
C GLY A 35 -10.55 3.40 1.59
N LYS A 36 -10.92 2.15 1.88
CA LYS A 36 -11.85 1.84 2.98
C LYS A 36 -11.13 1.98 4.32
N THR A 37 -11.36 3.09 5.02
CA THR A 37 -10.64 3.48 6.24
C THR A 37 -11.11 2.79 7.52
N GLN A 38 -12.18 1.99 7.46
CA GLN A 38 -12.75 1.28 8.61
C GLN A 38 -13.01 -0.16 8.21
N LYS A 39 -12.29 -1.10 8.82
CA LYS A 39 -12.38 -2.55 8.60
C LYS A 39 -12.40 -2.92 7.11
N PRO A 40 -11.37 -2.55 6.32
CA PRO A 40 -11.26 -3.04 4.96
C PRO A 40 -11.06 -4.56 4.96
N LYS A 41 -11.59 -5.21 3.91
CA LYS A 41 -11.32 -6.62 3.63
C LYS A 41 -9.83 -6.85 3.45
N VAL A 42 -9.18 -5.97 2.69
CA VAL A 42 -7.75 -6.05 2.41
C VAL A 42 -7.07 -4.68 2.49
N MET A 43 -6.00 -4.62 3.28
CA MET A 43 -5.01 -3.55 3.25
C MET A 43 -3.78 -3.99 2.47
N PHE A 44 -3.44 -3.28 1.41
CA PHE A 44 -2.23 -3.47 0.63
C PHE A 44 -1.12 -2.54 1.13
N VAL A 45 -0.02 -3.11 1.58
CA VAL A 45 1.14 -2.40 2.11
C VAL A 45 2.31 -2.51 1.14
N PHE A 46 2.66 -1.40 0.50
CA PHE A 46 3.80 -1.27 -0.41
C PHE A 46 5.03 -0.73 0.34
N ILE A 47 6.12 -0.44 -0.39
CA ILE A 47 7.39 -0.03 0.20
C ILE A 47 7.43 1.49 0.46
N ASN A 48 7.64 2.28 -0.59
CA ASN A 48 7.63 3.73 -0.56
C ASN A 48 7.02 4.28 -1.86
N PRO A 49 6.38 5.46 -1.80
CA PRO A 49 5.96 6.19 -2.98
C PRO A 49 7.16 6.77 -3.75
N THR A 50 6.94 7.06 -5.02
CA THR A 50 7.91 7.73 -5.90
C THR A 50 7.27 8.95 -6.57
N SER A 51 8.08 9.82 -7.15
CA SER A 51 7.67 11.00 -7.94
C SER A 51 6.69 10.68 -9.09
N ARG A 52 6.58 9.42 -9.50
CA ARG A 52 5.58 8.97 -10.50
C ARG A 52 4.14 9.03 -9.99
N ASN A 53 3.94 9.05 -8.68
CA ASN A 53 2.64 9.33 -8.12
C ASN A 53 2.35 10.82 -8.27
N ILE A 54 1.40 11.21 -9.11
CA ILE A 54 1.15 12.63 -9.39
C ILE A 54 0.78 13.42 -8.12
N SER A 55 0.24 12.73 -7.12
CA SER A 55 -0.08 13.32 -5.82
C SER A 55 1.15 13.48 -4.93
N SER A 56 2.37 13.34 -5.44
CA SER A 56 3.58 13.79 -4.76
C SER A 56 3.89 15.26 -5.01
N ASP A 57 3.26 15.87 -6.02
CA ASP A 57 3.38 17.30 -6.29
C ASP A 57 2.82 18.10 -5.10
N PRO A 58 3.58 19.03 -4.48
CA PRO A 58 3.09 19.86 -3.39
C PRO A 58 1.81 20.65 -3.74
N SER A 59 1.63 21.04 -5.00
CA SER A 59 0.45 21.78 -5.47
C SER A 59 -0.83 20.92 -5.57
N TRP A 60 -0.72 19.59 -5.47
CA TRP A 60 -1.87 18.68 -5.52
C TRP A 60 -2.80 18.92 -4.31
N GLN A 61 -4.05 19.32 -4.59
CA GLN A 61 -5.05 19.63 -3.55
C GLN A 61 -6.00 18.45 -3.25
N GLY A 62 -5.75 17.28 -3.83
CA GLY A 62 -6.57 16.09 -3.68
C GLY A 62 -6.08 15.12 -2.60
N PRO A 63 -6.76 13.97 -2.48
CA PRO A 63 -6.27 12.87 -1.64
C PRO A 63 -4.91 12.37 -2.15
N ARG A 64 -4.07 11.92 -1.22
CA ARG A 64 -2.71 11.40 -1.50
C ARG A 64 -2.65 9.95 -1.07
N PHE A 65 -2.79 9.03 -2.02
CA PHE A 65 -2.71 7.59 -1.78
C PHE A 65 -1.85 6.91 -2.87
N PRO A 66 -1.41 5.65 -2.66
CA PRO A 66 -0.51 4.99 -3.60
C PRO A 66 -1.06 4.91 -5.03
N PHE A 67 -0.17 5.12 -6.00
CA PHE A 67 -0.39 4.84 -7.43
C PHE A 67 -1.36 5.73 -8.21
N ILE A 68 -1.74 6.90 -7.68
CA ILE A 68 -2.46 7.93 -8.46
C ILE A 68 -1.61 8.29 -9.69
N GLY A 69 -2.21 8.15 -10.87
CA GLY A 69 -1.56 8.44 -12.15
C GLY A 69 -0.65 7.32 -12.70
N THR A 70 -0.52 6.17 -12.04
CA THR A 70 0.38 5.09 -12.49
C THR A 70 -0.40 3.89 -13.05
N LYS A 71 -0.38 3.69 -14.37
CA LYS A 71 -1.25 2.69 -15.04
C LYS A 71 -0.91 1.22 -14.73
N GLN A 72 0.38 0.90 -14.57
CA GLN A 72 0.85 -0.49 -14.56
C GLN A 72 0.37 -1.28 -13.33
N VAL A 73 0.28 -0.63 -12.17
CA VAL A 73 -0.18 -1.28 -10.94
C VAL A 73 -1.65 -1.65 -11.05
N TRP A 74 -2.49 -0.76 -11.55
CA TRP A 74 -3.91 -1.03 -11.78
C TRP A 74 -4.16 -2.20 -12.73
N ARG A 75 -3.30 -2.39 -13.75
CA ARG A 75 -3.35 -3.57 -14.63
C ARG A 75 -3.09 -4.87 -13.89
N VAL A 76 -2.21 -4.87 -12.88
CA VAL A 76 -1.96 -6.06 -12.05
C VAL A 76 -3.17 -6.39 -11.18
N PHE A 77 -3.74 -5.39 -10.50
CA PHE A 77 -4.95 -5.60 -9.69
C PHE A 77 -6.14 -6.05 -10.54
N ASN A 78 -6.28 -5.53 -11.75
CA ASN A 78 -7.31 -5.97 -12.70
C ASN A 78 -7.10 -7.42 -13.17
N LYS A 79 -5.87 -7.80 -13.55
CA LYS A 79 -5.53 -9.19 -13.91
C LYS A 79 -5.71 -10.18 -12.75
N ALA A 80 -5.62 -9.69 -11.51
CA ALA A 80 -5.93 -10.45 -10.30
C ALA A 80 -7.44 -10.51 -9.98
N GLY A 81 -8.28 -9.91 -10.83
CA GLY A 81 -9.73 -9.83 -10.63
C GLY A 81 -10.17 -8.97 -9.45
N LEU A 82 -9.31 -8.06 -8.97
CA LEU A 82 -9.54 -7.14 -7.85
C LEU A 82 -9.87 -5.70 -8.32
N PHE A 83 -9.88 -5.47 -9.63
CA PHE A 83 -10.13 -4.16 -10.22
C PHE A 83 -10.96 -4.28 -11.50
N ASP A 84 -11.92 -3.39 -11.70
CA ASP A 84 -12.89 -3.44 -12.80
C ASP A 84 -12.27 -3.09 -14.16
N ASP A 85 -12.66 -3.82 -15.20
CA ASP A 85 -12.22 -3.63 -16.58
C ASP A 85 -12.61 -2.24 -17.13
N ARG A 86 -13.81 -1.74 -16.79
CA ARG A 86 -14.29 -0.43 -17.27
C ARG A 86 -13.43 0.69 -16.71
N LEU A 87 -13.16 0.67 -15.41
CA LEU A 87 -12.32 1.64 -14.72
C LEU A 87 -10.87 1.52 -15.16
N LEU A 88 -10.35 0.30 -15.41
CA LEU A 88 -9.02 0.14 -16.00
C LEU A 88 -8.95 0.76 -17.40
N ALA A 89 -9.97 0.56 -18.24
CA ALA A 89 -10.03 1.19 -19.57
C ALA A 89 -10.02 2.72 -19.46
N GLN A 90 -10.74 3.30 -18.49
CA GLN A 90 -10.66 4.73 -18.20
C GLN A 90 -9.25 5.15 -17.76
N ILE A 91 -8.63 4.44 -16.82
CA ILE A 91 -7.25 4.70 -16.36
C ILE A 91 -6.27 4.70 -17.54
N ASN A 92 -6.41 3.75 -18.47
CA ASN A 92 -5.52 3.64 -19.63
C ASN A 92 -5.67 4.83 -20.60
N ARG A 93 -6.87 5.40 -20.73
CA ARG A 93 -7.14 6.57 -21.58
C ARG A 93 -6.69 7.88 -20.97
N GLN A 94 -6.62 7.98 -19.64
CA GLN A 94 -6.17 9.19 -18.96
C GLN A 94 -4.65 9.38 -19.10
N PRO A 95 -4.16 10.51 -19.65
CA PRO A 95 -2.72 10.83 -19.64
C PRO A 95 -2.26 11.26 -18.24
N THR A 96 -3.12 11.98 -17.52
CA THR A 96 -2.98 12.36 -16.11
C THR A 96 -4.34 12.24 -15.42
N TRP A 97 -4.38 12.21 -14.08
CA TRP A 97 -5.64 12.08 -13.35
C TRP A 97 -6.09 13.43 -12.80
N SER A 98 -7.33 13.82 -13.09
CA SER A 98 -7.99 14.96 -12.45
C SER A 98 -8.44 14.60 -11.03
N LEU A 99 -8.75 15.60 -10.20
CA LEU A 99 -9.33 15.37 -8.87
C LEU A 99 -10.64 14.56 -8.94
N VAL A 100 -11.48 14.82 -9.94
CA VAL A 100 -12.73 14.09 -10.16
C VAL A 100 -12.44 12.61 -10.44
N PHE A 101 -11.47 12.33 -11.32
CA PHE A 101 -11.13 10.95 -11.66
C PHE A 101 -10.43 10.22 -10.50
N THR A 102 -9.55 10.89 -9.77
CA THR A 102 -8.93 10.34 -8.55
C THR A 102 -9.98 9.94 -7.53
N ASN A 103 -10.98 10.80 -7.27
CA ASN A 103 -12.08 10.49 -6.36
C ASN A 103 -12.97 9.35 -6.87
N HIS A 104 -13.11 9.19 -8.18
CA HIS A 104 -13.82 8.04 -8.77
C HIS A 104 -13.11 6.72 -8.46
N VAL A 105 -11.79 6.66 -8.66
CA VAL A 105 -10.97 5.47 -8.31
C VAL A 105 -10.99 5.22 -6.80
N LEU A 106 -10.88 6.27 -5.98
CA LEU A 106 -10.93 6.13 -4.53
C LEU A 106 -12.27 5.59 -4.03
N ARG A 107 -13.38 6.00 -4.64
CA ARG A 107 -14.72 5.45 -4.37
C ARG A 107 -14.78 3.96 -4.68
N PHE A 108 -14.19 3.53 -5.80
CA PHE A 108 -14.08 2.11 -6.13
C PHE A 108 -13.36 1.33 -5.03
N LEU A 109 -12.20 1.81 -4.57
CA LEU A 109 -11.45 1.17 -3.48
C LEU A 109 -12.30 1.03 -2.21
N ARG A 110 -12.99 2.12 -1.83
CA ARG A 110 -13.88 2.16 -0.66
C ARG A 110 -15.01 1.13 -0.74
N GLN A 111 -15.70 1.07 -1.88
CA GLN A 111 -16.83 0.16 -2.10
C GLN A 111 -16.41 -1.31 -2.14
N ASN A 112 -15.19 -1.59 -2.59
CA ASN A 112 -14.66 -2.95 -2.67
C ASN A 112 -13.89 -3.38 -1.41
N GLY A 113 -13.89 -2.56 -0.36
CA GLY A 113 -13.22 -2.89 0.91
C GLY A 113 -11.69 -2.92 0.81
N LEU A 114 -11.12 -2.14 -0.11
CA LEU A 114 -9.68 -2.09 -0.35
C LEU A 114 -9.08 -0.84 0.27
N TYR A 115 -7.90 -1.00 0.86
CA TYR A 115 -7.12 0.10 1.42
C TYR A 115 -5.66 0.00 0.94
N PHE A 116 -5.08 1.10 0.49
CA PHE A 116 -3.75 1.14 -0.12
C PHE A 116 -2.85 2.03 0.73
N THR A 117 -1.66 1.54 1.09
CA THR A 117 -0.69 2.31 1.89
C THR A 117 0.75 1.84 1.68
N ASN A 118 1.73 2.54 2.25
CA ASN A 118 3.15 2.20 2.18
C ASN A 118 3.73 2.00 3.59
N ILE A 119 4.77 1.18 3.79
CA ILE A 119 5.51 1.19 5.07
C ILE A 119 6.24 2.51 5.30
N VAL A 120 6.78 3.12 4.24
CA VAL A 120 7.43 4.44 4.31
C VAL A 120 6.56 5.46 3.58
N LYS A 121 6.20 6.56 4.26
CA LYS A 121 5.35 7.62 3.68
C LYS A 121 6.13 8.70 2.93
N TRP A 122 7.45 8.74 3.12
CA TRP A 122 8.37 9.62 2.40
C TRP A 122 8.43 9.26 0.92
N THR A 123 8.34 10.27 0.05
CA THR A 123 8.37 10.09 -1.40
C THR A 123 9.77 10.24 -1.96
N GLY A 124 10.24 9.22 -2.66
CA GLY A 124 11.52 9.25 -3.36
C GLY A 124 11.42 9.89 -4.74
N HIS A 125 12.49 10.55 -5.18
CA HIS A 125 12.59 11.08 -6.54
C HIS A 125 12.61 9.97 -7.60
N ASP A 126 13.06 8.77 -7.24
CA ASP A 126 13.14 7.61 -8.10
C ASP A 126 12.61 6.32 -7.41
N ALA A 127 12.92 5.17 -7.99
CA ALA A 127 12.51 3.85 -7.50
C ALA A 127 13.50 3.20 -6.52
N ALA A 128 14.45 3.96 -5.96
CA ALA A 128 15.34 3.45 -4.92
C ALA A 128 14.54 3.02 -3.68
N LEU A 129 14.99 1.93 -3.06
CA LEU A 129 14.42 1.44 -1.82
C LEU A 129 14.78 2.40 -0.67
N PRO A 130 13.89 2.58 0.31
CA PRO A 130 14.20 3.36 1.50
C PRO A 130 15.26 2.63 2.32
N ASP A 131 16.18 3.39 2.91
CA ASP A 131 17.14 2.87 3.87
C ASP A 131 16.47 2.42 5.18
N ALA A 132 17.25 1.75 6.02
CA ALA A 132 16.77 1.20 7.29
C ALA A 132 16.26 2.28 8.25
N GLU A 133 16.83 3.49 8.23
CA GLU A 133 16.43 4.59 9.11
C GLU A 133 15.06 5.14 8.72
N LYS A 134 14.79 5.32 7.42
CA LYS A 134 13.46 5.67 6.91
C LYS A 134 12.43 4.61 7.30
N VAL A 135 12.75 3.32 7.13
CA VAL A 135 11.85 2.23 7.53
C VAL A 135 11.59 2.24 9.03
N LYS A 136 12.62 2.42 9.87
CA LYS A 136 12.49 2.51 11.32
C LYS A 136 11.62 3.70 11.75
N LEU A 137 11.79 4.84 11.08
CA LEU A 137 11.07 6.08 11.38
C LEU A 137 9.57 5.99 11.07
N PHE A 138 9.19 5.32 9.96
CA PHE A 138 7.78 5.22 9.56
C PHE A 138 7.06 3.94 10.01
N LEU A 139 7.77 2.92 10.53
CA LEU A 139 7.13 1.70 11.02
C LEU A 139 6.06 1.99 12.11
N PRO A 140 6.31 2.82 13.13
CA PRO A 140 5.27 3.15 14.12
C PRO A 140 4.05 3.85 13.51
N ILE A 141 4.24 4.65 12.45
CA ILE A 141 3.13 5.27 11.71
C ILE A 141 2.26 4.19 11.05
N LEU A 142 2.87 3.20 10.39
CA LEU A 142 2.12 2.10 9.77
C LEU A 142 1.42 1.24 10.83
N GLU A 143 2.08 0.93 11.94
CA GLU A 143 1.46 0.17 13.03
C GLU A 143 0.25 0.91 13.60
N LYS A 144 0.36 2.22 13.81
CA LYS A 144 -0.75 3.05 14.26
C LYS A 144 -1.88 3.14 13.23
N GLU A 145 -1.55 3.26 11.95
CA GLU A 145 -2.51 3.23 10.85
C GLU A 145 -3.28 1.91 10.81
N ILE A 146 -2.59 0.76 10.94
CA ILE A 146 -3.23 -0.57 11.03
C ILE A 146 -4.17 -0.62 12.24
N ALA A 147 -3.75 -0.12 13.40
CA ALA A 147 -4.58 -0.10 14.62
C ALA A 147 -5.87 0.74 14.46
N LEU A 148 -5.80 1.85 13.70
CA LEU A 148 -6.94 2.73 13.43
C LEU A 148 -7.87 2.15 12.34
N VAL A 149 -7.30 1.57 11.28
CA VAL A 149 -8.03 1.07 10.12
C VAL A 149 -8.64 -0.32 10.35
N LYS A 150 -7.95 -1.17 11.12
CA LYS A 150 -8.37 -2.52 11.53
C LYS A 150 -8.69 -3.45 10.34
N PRO A 151 -7.75 -3.67 9.40
CA PRO A 151 -7.97 -4.54 8.25
C PRO A 151 -8.18 -6.01 8.67
N GLU A 152 -9.00 -6.76 7.93
CA GLU A 152 -9.13 -8.21 8.12
C GLU A 152 -7.87 -8.94 7.63
N THR A 153 -7.44 -8.61 6.40
CA THR A 153 -6.22 -9.14 5.79
C THR A 153 -5.29 -8.01 5.38
N ILE A 154 -3.99 -8.24 5.54
CA ILE A 154 -2.90 -7.37 5.08
C ILE A 154 -2.09 -8.12 4.03
N VAL A 155 -1.90 -7.53 2.86
CA VAL A 155 -1.01 -8.05 1.83
C VAL A 155 0.20 -7.13 1.72
N THR A 156 1.38 -7.66 2.03
CA THR A 156 2.64 -6.91 1.99
C THR A 156 3.36 -7.17 0.69
N PHE A 157 3.65 -6.12 -0.07
CA PHE A 157 4.36 -6.20 -1.34
C PHE A 157 5.87 -6.03 -1.14
N GLY A 158 6.60 -7.15 -1.25
CA GLY A 158 8.02 -7.25 -0.96
C GLY A 158 8.32 -7.66 0.49
N LEU A 159 9.58 -8.04 0.74
CA LEU A 159 10.00 -8.55 2.05
C LEU A 159 10.11 -7.45 3.11
N ILE A 160 10.43 -6.20 2.75
CA ILE A 160 10.58 -5.10 3.72
C ILE A 160 9.33 -4.94 4.60
N PRO A 161 8.13 -4.67 4.06
CA PRO A 161 6.93 -4.56 4.89
C PRO A 161 6.58 -5.87 5.60
N PHE A 162 6.79 -7.02 4.95
CA PHE A 162 6.50 -8.34 5.52
C PHE A 162 7.32 -8.62 6.78
N GLU A 163 8.65 -8.53 6.68
CA GLU A 163 9.57 -8.86 7.77
C GLU A 163 9.43 -7.89 8.95
N LYS A 164 9.13 -6.61 8.67
CA LYS A 164 8.97 -5.60 9.72
C LYS A 164 7.70 -5.79 10.53
N LEU A 165 6.58 -6.14 9.88
CA LEU A 165 5.32 -6.38 10.58
C LEU A 165 5.32 -7.74 11.30
N THR A 166 5.76 -8.81 10.63
CA THR A 166 5.59 -10.18 11.14
C THR A 166 6.77 -10.67 11.97
N ARG A 167 7.94 -10.02 11.86
CA ARG A 167 9.24 -10.48 12.38
C ARG A 167 9.68 -11.85 11.83
N GLN A 168 9.01 -12.33 10.78
CA GLN A 168 9.35 -13.57 10.10
C GLN A 168 10.30 -13.30 8.95
N LYS A 169 11.28 -14.19 8.74
CA LYS A 169 12.14 -14.20 7.55
C LYS A 169 11.75 -15.37 6.66
N ILE A 170 11.49 -15.08 5.39
CA ILE A 170 11.10 -16.09 4.39
C ILE A 170 11.80 -15.82 3.06
N LYS A 171 11.79 -16.81 2.17
CA LYS A 171 12.06 -16.62 0.76
C LYS A 171 10.74 -16.54 0.00
N LEU A 172 10.49 -15.43 -0.71
CA LEU A 172 9.26 -15.27 -1.50
C LEU A 172 9.07 -16.36 -2.56
N ASN A 173 10.16 -16.90 -3.11
CA ASN A 173 10.09 -17.99 -4.08
C ASN A 173 9.53 -19.27 -3.46
N ASP A 174 9.96 -19.62 -2.26
CA ASP A 174 9.51 -20.84 -1.57
C ASP A 174 8.05 -20.69 -1.15
N TYR A 175 7.68 -19.52 -0.64
CA TYR A 175 6.28 -19.17 -0.34
C TYR A 175 5.38 -19.31 -1.59
N TYR A 176 5.82 -18.75 -2.72
CA TYR A 176 5.07 -18.80 -3.98
C TYR A 176 4.93 -20.24 -4.49
N SER A 177 6.02 -21.01 -4.51
CA SER A 177 6.00 -22.40 -4.98
C SER A 177 5.02 -23.24 -4.17
N GLU A 178 5.04 -23.08 -2.84
CA GLU A 178 4.12 -23.78 -1.96
C GLU A 178 2.66 -23.33 -2.16
N ALA A 179 2.42 -22.02 -2.30
CA ALA A 179 1.09 -21.48 -2.56
C ALA A 179 0.51 -21.97 -3.89
N MET A 180 1.33 -22.05 -4.94
CA MET A 180 0.89 -22.57 -6.24
C MET A 180 0.64 -24.08 -6.20
N ARG A 181 1.50 -24.84 -5.51
CA ARG A 181 1.37 -26.29 -5.35
C ARG A 181 0.11 -26.67 -4.56
N THR A 182 -0.17 -25.97 -3.47
CA THR A 182 -1.31 -26.26 -2.58
C THR A 182 -2.59 -25.52 -2.95
N ARG A 183 -2.49 -24.51 -3.81
CA ARG A 183 -3.57 -23.55 -4.13
C ARG A 183 -4.10 -22.84 -2.87
N ARG A 184 -3.29 -22.69 -1.83
CA ARG A 184 -3.63 -22.05 -0.55
C ARG A 184 -2.58 -21.02 -0.16
N LEU A 185 -3.02 -19.91 0.42
CA LEU A 185 -2.12 -18.89 0.97
C LEU A 185 -1.86 -19.19 2.43
N LYS A 186 -0.59 -19.38 2.80
CA LYS A 186 -0.18 -19.36 4.21
C LYS A 186 -0.29 -17.94 4.74
N THR A 187 -0.94 -17.78 5.89
CA THR A 187 -1.07 -16.51 6.61
C THR A 187 -0.16 -16.45 7.82
N TYR A 188 0.15 -15.24 8.25
CA TYR A 188 0.96 -14.94 9.43
C TYR A 188 0.15 -14.00 10.33
N GLU A 189 0.01 -14.34 11.60
CA GLU A 189 -0.75 -13.52 12.52
C GLU A 189 0.00 -12.21 12.87
N LEU A 190 -0.69 -11.09 12.81
CA LEU A 190 -0.23 -9.79 13.27
C LEU A 190 -1.13 -9.28 14.39
N LYS A 191 -0.54 -9.03 15.56
CA LYS A 191 -1.24 -8.50 16.73
C LYS A 191 -0.89 -7.02 16.89
N ILE A 192 -1.74 -6.15 16.34
CA ILE A 192 -1.64 -4.70 16.49
C ILE A 192 -3.00 -4.16 16.94
N GLY A 193 -3.00 -3.45 18.08
CA GLY A 193 -4.25 -2.99 18.70
C GLY A 193 -5.11 -4.14 19.20
N SER A 194 -6.43 -3.99 19.13
CA SER A 194 -7.39 -4.95 19.69
C SER A 194 -7.88 -6.03 18.72
N GLN A 195 -7.54 -5.95 17.43
CA GLN A 195 -8.00 -6.90 16.42
C GLN A 195 -6.79 -7.51 15.70
N PRO A 196 -6.61 -8.84 15.72
CA PRO A 196 -5.55 -9.47 14.94
C PRO A 196 -5.88 -9.38 13.45
N ALA A 197 -4.83 -9.26 12.64
CA ALA A 197 -4.93 -9.29 11.17
C ALA A 197 -4.06 -10.42 10.62
N GLU A 198 -4.48 -11.01 9.50
CA GLU A 198 -3.66 -11.97 8.77
C GLU A 198 -2.75 -11.25 7.77
N VAL A 199 -1.46 -11.59 7.76
CA VAL A 199 -0.48 -11.03 6.82
C VAL A 199 -0.12 -12.06 5.76
N ILE A 200 -0.14 -11.64 4.50
CA ILE A 200 0.22 -12.43 3.32
C ILE A 200 1.34 -11.72 2.54
N PRO A 201 2.51 -12.35 2.37
CA PRO A 201 3.57 -11.81 1.53
C PRO A 201 3.22 -11.93 0.04
N CYS A 202 3.56 -10.91 -0.74
CA CYS A 202 3.35 -10.87 -2.18
C CYS A 202 4.57 -10.26 -2.90
N TYR A 203 4.75 -10.60 -4.18
CA TYR A 203 5.75 -9.97 -5.03
C TYR A 203 5.34 -8.55 -5.40
N PHE A 204 6.29 -7.60 -5.38
CA PHE A 204 6.02 -6.23 -5.80
C PHE A 204 5.43 -6.21 -7.23
N PRO A 205 4.38 -5.42 -7.50
CA PRO A 205 3.55 -5.61 -8.69
C PRO A 205 4.14 -4.97 -9.95
N ILE A 206 5.23 -4.22 -9.86
CA ILE A 206 5.86 -3.49 -10.97
C ILE A 206 7.39 -3.43 -10.84
N GLY A 207 8.06 -2.87 -11.85
CA GLY A 207 9.51 -2.60 -11.81
C GLY A 207 10.33 -3.89 -11.73
N ARG A 208 11.30 -3.93 -10.81
CA ARG A 208 12.14 -5.12 -10.53
C ARG A 208 11.40 -6.25 -9.79
N GLY A 209 10.09 -6.07 -9.52
CA GLY A 209 9.24 -7.10 -8.93
C GLY A 209 8.89 -8.22 -9.90
N ASN A 210 7.89 -9.03 -9.54
CA ASN A 210 7.38 -10.09 -10.40
C ASN A 210 5.85 -9.96 -10.54
N PRO A 211 5.39 -9.16 -11.54
CA PRO A 211 3.96 -8.89 -11.73
C PRO A 211 3.14 -10.15 -11.98
N LYS A 212 3.70 -11.14 -12.69
CA LYS A 212 3.00 -12.42 -12.97
C LYS A 212 2.72 -13.17 -11.67
N ARG A 213 3.76 -13.37 -10.84
CA ARG A 213 3.60 -14.05 -9.55
C ARG A 213 2.73 -13.26 -8.58
N ALA A 214 2.76 -11.92 -8.65
CA ALA A 214 1.86 -11.08 -7.88
C ALA A 214 0.39 -11.35 -8.25
N VAL A 215 0.07 -11.38 -9.56
CA VAL A 215 -1.28 -11.72 -10.04
C VAL A 215 -1.71 -13.11 -9.56
N GLU A 216 -0.84 -14.12 -9.68
CA GLU A 216 -1.14 -15.49 -9.28
C GLU A 216 -1.44 -15.63 -7.78
N LEU A 217 -0.68 -14.94 -6.91
CA LEU A 217 -0.94 -14.90 -5.47
C LEU A 217 -2.22 -14.14 -5.13
N LEU A 218 -2.45 -12.99 -5.76
CA LEU A 218 -3.66 -12.20 -5.54
C LEU A 218 -4.93 -12.91 -6.04
N ASN A 219 -4.83 -13.72 -7.09
CA ASN A 219 -5.93 -14.58 -7.55
C ASN A 219 -6.31 -15.63 -6.50
N LEU A 220 -5.34 -16.18 -5.75
CA LEU A 220 -5.65 -17.09 -4.64
C LEU A 220 -6.34 -16.36 -3.49
N LEU A 221 -5.99 -15.10 -3.23
CA LEU A 221 -6.63 -14.28 -2.18
C LEU A 221 -8.11 -14.06 -2.47
N LYS A 222 -8.48 -13.81 -3.73
CA LYS A 222 -9.87 -13.60 -4.15
C LYS A 222 -10.76 -14.82 -3.92
N ASN A 223 -10.18 -16.02 -4.01
CA ASN A 223 -10.89 -17.30 -3.91
C ASN A 223 -10.83 -17.92 -2.51
N ARG A 224 -10.42 -17.13 -1.52
CA ARG A 224 -10.28 -17.55 -0.12
C ARG A 224 -11.52 -17.16 0.65
#